data_AF-A0A6P1F0Z5-F1
#
_entry.id   AF-A0A6P1F0Z5-F1
#
_cell.length_a   1.000
_cell.length_b   1.000
_cell.length_c   1.000
_cell.angle_alpha   90.00
_cell.angle_beta   90.00
_cell.angle_gamma   90.00
#
_symmetry.space_group_name_H-M   'P 1'
#
loop_
_entity.id
_entity.type
_entity.pdbx_description
1 polymer ?
#
loop_
_entity_poly.entity_id
_entity_poly.type
_entity_poly.pdbx_seq_one_letter_code
_entity_poly.pdbx_strand_id
1 'polypeptide(L)' 'MDIEAWWPRLSGAAQQWLIENNGDVVPPAIIDEIQAAAGGAFETLPADSPDEGLLLPDEATEWIEATANGEQP' A
#
# COMPACT_ATOMS: atom_id res chain seq x y z
N MET A 1 9.06 3.40 -6.35
CA MET A 1 7.63 3.81 -6.33
C MET A 1 7.50 4.92 -5.30
N ASP A 2 6.69 5.97 -5.50
CA ASP A 2 6.67 7.10 -4.54
C ASP A 2 5.53 6.93 -3.52
N ILE A 3 5.76 6.11 -2.48
CA ILE A 3 4.81 5.88 -1.39
C ILE A 3 4.50 7.14 -0.58
N GLU A 4 5.46 8.05 -0.44
CA GLU A 4 5.24 9.35 0.18
C GLU A 4 4.16 10.16 -0.55
N ALA A 5 4.06 10.00 -1.87
CA ALA A 5 3.09 10.71 -2.68
C ALA A 5 1.65 10.19 -2.53
N TRP A 6 1.44 8.88 -2.26
CA TRP A 6 0.11 8.27 -2.18
C TRP A 6 -0.34 7.90 -0.76
N TRP A 7 0.59 7.62 0.16
CA TRP A 7 0.29 7.29 1.55
C TRP A 7 -0.65 8.30 2.24
N PRO A 8 -0.40 9.63 2.21
CA PRO A 8 -1.28 10.60 2.87
C PRO A 8 -2.67 10.72 2.22
N ARG A 9 -2.90 10.11 1.06
CA ARG A 9 -4.18 10.13 0.33
C ARG A 9 -5.06 8.91 0.65
N LEU A 10 -4.50 7.88 1.29
CA LEU A 10 -5.25 6.73 1.75
C LEU A 10 -6.21 7.10 2.88
N SER A 11 -7.29 6.32 3.03
CA SER A 11 -8.09 6.41 4.24
C SER A 11 -7.27 6.03 5.48
N GLY A 12 -7.63 6.59 6.64
CA GLY A 12 -6.99 6.20 7.90
C GLY A 12 -7.15 4.71 8.20
N ALA A 13 -8.26 4.10 7.77
CA ALA A 13 -8.47 2.66 7.91
C ALA A 13 -7.50 1.84 7.06
N ALA A 14 -7.27 2.24 5.80
CA ALA A 14 -6.30 1.59 4.93
C ALA A 14 -4.87 1.74 5.45
N GLN A 15 -4.49 2.93 5.93
CA GLN A 15 -3.17 3.14 6.55
C GLN A 15 -2.97 2.26 7.78
N GLN A 16 -3.97 2.20 8.68
CA GLN A 16 -3.90 1.36 9.87
C GLN A 16 -3.78 -0.12 9.51
N TRP A 17 -4.59 -0.60 8.56
CA TRP A 17 -4.52 -1.98 8.09
C TRP A 17 -3.14 -2.32 7.52
N LEU A 18 -2.56 -1.44 6.69
CA LEU A 18 -1.24 -1.61 6.10
C LEU A 18 -0.12 -1.63 7.16
N ILE A 19 -0.25 -0.83 8.23
CA ILE A 19 0.66 -0.86 9.38
C ILE A 19 0.55 -2.19 10.13
N GLU A 20 -0.67 -2.63 10.44
CA GLU A 20 -0.92 -3.82 11.26
C GLU A 20 -0.61 -5.14 10.54
N ASN A 21 -0.72 -5.16 9.21
CA ASN A 21 -0.60 -6.35 8.36
C ASN A 21 0.50 -6.16 7.31
N ASN A 22 1.56 -5.41 7.65
CA ASN A 22 2.64 -5.11 6.73
C ASN A 22 3.36 -6.40 6.31
N GLY A 23 3.50 -6.62 5.00
CA GLY A 23 4.05 -7.87 4.45
C GLY A 23 3.02 -8.98 4.22
N ASP A 24 1.76 -8.80 4.63
CA ASP A 24 0.67 -9.69 4.26
C ASP A 24 0.05 -9.33 2.90
N VAL A 25 -0.76 -10.26 2.39
CA VAL A 25 -1.54 -10.08 1.16
C VAL A 25 -2.58 -8.97 1.37
N VAL A 26 -2.42 -7.87 0.64
CA VAL A 26 -3.29 -6.69 0.74
C VAL A 26 -4.64 -6.95 0.06
N PRO A 27 -5.77 -6.76 0.75
CA PRO A 27 -7.09 -7.04 0.20
C PRO A 27 -7.42 -6.09 -0.98
N PRO A 28 -8.26 -6.53 -1.93
CA PRO A 28 -8.60 -5.76 -3.13
C PRO A 28 -9.10 -4.33 -2.85
N ALA A 29 -9.88 -4.12 -1.78
CA ALA A 29 -10.39 -2.80 -1.43
C ALA A 29 -9.28 -1.79 -1.09
N ILE A 30 -8.19 -2.23 -0.44
CA ILE A 30 -7.05 -1.37 -0.11
C ILE A 30 -6.19 -1.15 -1.35
N ILE A 31 -6.08 -2.17 -2.22
CA ILE A 31 -5.44 -2.02 -3.53
C ILE A 31 -6.13 -0.96 -4.39
N ASP A 32 -7.46 -0.94 -4.43
CA ASP A 32 -8.22 0.07 -5.16
C ASP A 32 -7.95 1.49 -4.61
N GLU A 33 -7.87 1.65 -3.29
CA GLU A 33 -7.49 2.92 -2.67
C GLU A 33 -6.07 3.35 -3.05
N ILE A 34 -5.10 2.43 -3.02
CA ILE A 34 -3.71 2.69 -3.42
C ILE A 34 -3.64 3.10 -4.89
N GLN A 35 -4.33 2.39 -5.79
CA GLN A 35 -4.36 2.71 -7.22
C GLN A 35 -4.97 4.09 -7.49
N ALA A 36 -6.09 4.41 -6.81
CA ALA A 36 -6.72 5.72 -6.91
C ALA A 36 -5.81 6.84 -6.38
N ALA A 37 -5.12 6.60 -5.27
CA ALA A 37 -4.21 7.56 -4.65
C ALA A 37 -2.93 7.80 -5.48
N ALA A 38 -2.38 6.75 -6.07
CA ALA A 38 -1.18 6.78 -6.91
C ALA A 38 -1.45 7.26 -8.34
N GLY A 39 -2.72 7.49 -8.70
CA GLY A 39 -3.11 8.03 -10.01
C GLY A 39 -2.75 7.10 -11.18
N GLY A 40 -2.83 5.79 -10.97
CA GLY A 40 -2.51 4.78 -12.01
C GLY A 40 -1.01 4.57 -12.27
N ALA A 41 -0.12 5.33 -11.61
CA ALA A 41 1.33 5.10 -11.65
C ALA A 41 1.79 3.90 -10.80
N PHE A 42 0.86 3.24 -10.11
CA PHE A 42 1.08 1.93 -9.50
C PHE A 42 1.10 0.86 -10.60
N GLU A 43 2.02 0.99 -11.56
CA GLU A 43 2.02 0.33 -12.89
C GLU A 43 2.18 -1.20 -12.87
N THR A 44 2.24 -1.86 -11.70
CA THR A 44 2.70 -3.26 -11.64
C THR A 44 1.94 -4.15 -10.67
N LEU A 45 0.66 -3.86 -10.38
CA LEU A 45 -0.18 -4.91 -9.82
C LEU A 45 -0.77 -5.74 -10.96
N PRO A 46 -0.57 -7.06 -11.02
CA PRO A 46 -1.29 -7.90 -11.96
C PRO A 46 -2.78 -7.75 -11.65
N ALA A 47 -3.49 -6.99 -12.48
CA ALA A 47 -4.92 -6.77 -12.40
C ALA A 47 -5.75 -8.03 -12.75
N ASP A 48 -5.11 -9.21 -12.84
CA ASP A 48 -5.70 -10.44 -13.34
C ASP A 48 -6.51 -11.22 -12.28
N SER A 49 -6.42 -10.82 -11.00
CA SER A 49 -7.18 -11.44 -9.91
C SER A 49 -7.80 -10.40 -8.98
N PRO A 50 -8.94 -9.77 -9.33
CA PRO A 50 -9.62 -8.80 -8.45
C PRO A 50 -10.12 -9.41 -7.13
N ASP A 51 -10.18 -10.73 -7.05
CA ASP A 51 -10.58 -11.47 -5.84
C ASP A 51 -9.39 -11.91 -4.98
N GLU A 52 -8.16 -11.80 -5.49
CA GLU A 52 -6.95 -12.28 -4.83
C GLU A 52 -6.11 -11.06 -4.49
N GLY A 53 -5.98 -10.77 -3.19
CA GLY A 53 -5.20 -9.64 -2.73
C GLY A 53 -3.74 -9.71 -3.22
N LEU A 54 -2.99 -8.63 -3.03
CA LEU A 54 -1.67 -8.46 -3.62
C LEU A 54 -0.61 -8.13 -2.58
N LEU A 55 0.58 -8.68 -2.74
CA LEU A 55 1.73 -8.31 -1.91
C LEU A 55 2.28 -6.95 -2.38
N LEU A 56 2.60 -6.09 -1.43
CA LEU A 56 3.35 -4.87 -1.72
C LEU A 56 4.82 -5.19 -2.01
N PRO A 57 5.49 -4.37 -2.84
CA PRO A 57 6.93 -4.52 -3.04
C PRO A 57 7.70 -4.19 -1.75
N ASP A 58 8.87 -4.78 -1.57
CA ASP A 58 9.70 -4.63 -0.36
C ASP A 58 9.97 -3.15 -0.01
N GLU A 59 10.23 -2.30 -1.01
CA GLU A 59 10.40 -0.85 -0.83
C GLU A 59 9.20 -0.20 -0.11
N ALA A 60 7.98 -0.67 -0.39
CA ALA A 60 6.77 -0.16 0.24
C ALA A 60 6.60 -0.69 1.66
N THR A 61 6.90 -1.97 1.88
CA THR A 61 6.75 -2.57 3.20
C THR A 61 7.79 -2.00 4.17
N GLU A 62 9.04 -1.82 3.73
CA GLU A 62 10.09 -1.14 4.52
C GLU A 62 9.70 0.30 4.87
N TRP A 63 9.16 1.06 3.92
CA TRP A 63 8.71 2.43 4.17
C TRP A 63 7.54 2.50 5.17
N ILE A 64 6.57 1.58 5.05
CA ILE A 64 5.43 1.48 5.98
C ILE A 64 5.91 1.12 7.39
N GLU A 65 6.88 0.20 7.52
CA GLU A 65 7.47 -0.19 8.80
C GLU A 65 8.17 0.99 9.47
N ALA A 66 9.04 1.70 8.73
CA ALA A 66 9.73 2.88 9.25
C ALA A 66 8.73 3.97 9.67
N THR A 67 7.69 4.22 8.86
CA THR A 67 6.62 5.18 9.20
C THR A 67 5.84 4.77 10.44
N ALA A 68 5.50 3.49 10.59
CA ALA A 68 4.81 2.95 11.75
C ALA A 68 5.63 3.10 13.04
N ASN A 69 6.94 2.92 12.96
CA ASN A 69 7.87 3.07 14.07
C ASN A 69 8.20 4.55 14.39
N GLY A 70 7.72 5.50 13.58
CA GLY A 70 8.09 6.91 13.69
C GLY A 70 9.56 7.17 13.34
N GLU A 71 10.17 6.24 12.60
CA GLU A 71 11.50 6.40 12.02
C GLU A 71 11.42 7.24 10.75
N GLN A 72 12.57 7.71 10.28
CA GLN A 72 12.62 8.38 8.98
C GLN A 72 12.67 7.28 7.91
N PRO A 73 11.63 7.17 7.06
CA PRO A 73 11.57 6.14 6.03
C PRO A 73 12.51 6.42 4.85
#